data_AF-A0A729KXS0-F1
#
_entry.id   AF-A0A729KXS0-F1
#
_cell.length_a   1.000
_cell.length_b   1.000
_cell.length_c   1.000
_cell.angle_alpha   90.00
_cell.angle_beta   90.00
_cell.angle_gamma   90.00
#
_symmetry.space_group_name_H-M   'P 1'
#
loop_
_entity.id
_entity.type
_entity.pdbx_description
1 polymer ?
#
loop_
_entity_poly.entity_id
_entity_poly.type
_entity_poly.pdbx_seq_one_letter_code
_entity_poly.pdbx_strand_id
1 'polypeptide(L)'
;MGIRIEVSDKWVITSDQYQFILNEKKVVKSGHKAGEEWLDTIGYYPKINQLISGLVHYQIQTSPLNSLTEMAAEIEKLSFICEDAFKAVKND
;
A
#
# COMPACT_ATOMS: atom_id res chain seq x y z
N MET A 1 -16.83 7.30 -8.05
CA MET A 1 -16.15 6.03 -8.39
C MET A 1 -15.02 5.87 -7.39
N GLY A 2 -15.06 4.87 -6.52
CA GLY A 2 -13.94 4.58 -5.62
C GLY A 2 -13.04 3.54 -6.28
N ILE A 3 -11.72 3.72 -6.22
CA ILE A 3 -10.79 2.66 -6.61
C ILE A 3 -10.52 1.76 -5.41
N ARG A 4 -10.21 0.49 -5.67
CA ARG A 4 -9.58 -0.40 -4.71
C ARG A 4 -8.51 -1.20 -5.43
N ILE A 5 -7.27 -1.03 -5.01
CA ILE A 5 -6.10 -1.66 -5.61
C ILE A 5 -5.33 -2.35 -4.50
N GLU A 6 -5.30 -3.68 -4.55
CA GLU A 6 -4.47 -4.49 -3.67
C GLU A 6 -3.03 -4.43 -4.17
N VAL A 7 -2.11 -3.96 -3.33
CA VAL A 7 -0.68 -3.82 -3.63
C VAL A 7 0.05 -4.77 -2.70
N SER A 8 0.43 -5.95 -3.20
CA SER A 8 0.92 -7.08 -2.38
C SER A 8 -0.09 -7.56 -1.32
N ASP A 9 0.35 -8.41 -0.40
CA ASP A 9 -0.48 -8.92 0.70
C ASP A 9 -0.70 -7.88 1.82
N LYS A 10 0.08 -6.80 1.83
CA LYS A 10 0.13 -5.84 2.95
C LYS A 10 -0.60 -4.53 2.68
N TRP A 11 -0.60 -4.03 1.45
CA TRP A 11 -1.04 -2.67 1.16
C TRP A 11 -2.31 -2.64 0.32
N VAL A 12 -3.21 -1.71 0.63
CA VAL A 12 -4.42 -1.48 -0.16
C VAL A 12 -4.59 0.01 -0.42
N ILE A 13 -4.64 0.38 -1.69
CA ILE A 13 -4.97 1.74 -2.11
C ILE A 13 -6.46 1.82 -2.35
N THR A 14 -7.13 2.74 -1.67
CA THR A 14 -8.53 3.09 -1.95
C THR A 14 -8.66 4.55 -2.35
N SER A 15 -9.83 4.97 -2.82
CA SER A 15 -10.12 6.40 -2.99
C SER A 15 -11.54 6.75 -2.61
N ASP A 16 -11.72 7.98 -2.15
CA ASP A 16 -13.01 8.64 -2.06
C ASP A 16 -13.12 9.74 -3.14
N GLN A 17 -14.09 10.64 -3.02
CA GLN A 17 -14.30 11.73 -3.97
C GLN A 17 -13.25 12.86 -3.90
N TYR A 18 -12.42 12.88 -2.85
CA TYR A 18 -11.46 13.95 -2.57
C TYR A 18 -10.00 13.49 -2.69
N GLN A 19 -9.71 12.22 -2.37
CA GLN A 19 -8.34 11.78 -2.18
C GLN A 19 -8.15 10.28 -2.37
N PHE A 20 -6.89 9.91 -2.55
CA PHE A 20 -6.39 8.55 -2.45
C PHE A 20 -6.03 8.23 -1.00
N ILE A 21 -6.24 6.98 -0.60
CA ILE A 21 -6.06 6.51 0.77
C ILE A 21 -5.12 5.32 0.73
N LEU A 22 -4.01 5.40 1.46
CA LEU A 22 -3.11 4.27 1.67
C LEU A 22 -3.56 3.54 2.94
N ASN A 23 -3.80 2.23 2.83
CA ASN A 23 -4.20 1.39 3.94
C ASN A 23 -3.23 0.21 4.11
N GLU A 24 -2.99 -0.20 5.34
CA GLU A 24 -2.35 -1.46 5.69
C GLU A 24 -3.44 -2.51 5.93
N LYS A 25 -3.33 -3.68 5.29
CA LYS A 25 -4.16 -4.85 5.56
C LYS A 25 -3.67 -5.50 6.85
N LYS A 26 -4.55 -5.62 7.85
CA LYS A 26 -4.26 -6.26 9.14
C LYS A 26 -5.23 -7.38 9.43
N VAL A 27 -4.72 -8.39 10.13
CA VAL A 27 -5.51 -9.53 10.62
C VAL A 27 -5.68 -9.43 12.12
N VAL A 28 -6.89 -9.57 12.62
CA VAL A 28 -7.16 -9.64 14.06
C VAL A 28 -6.53 -10.90 14.62
N LYS A 29 -5.62 -10.74 15.59
CA LYS A 29 -4.81 -11.85 16.12
C LYS A 29 -5.49 -12.68 17.21
N SER A 30 -6.51 -12.15 17.88
CA SER A 30 -7.13 -12.80 19.04
C SER A 30 -8.56 -12.32 19.30
N GLY A 31 -9.32 -13.09 20.09
CA GLY A 31 -10.71 -12.82 20.41
C GLY A 31 -11.70 -13.43 19.41
N HIS A 32 -12.98 -13.08 19.54
CA HIS A 32 -14.07 -13.66 18.74
C HIS A 32 -13.97 -13.34 17.24
N LYS A 33 -13.19 -12.32 16.89
CA LYS A 33 -12.96 -11.87 15.51
C LYS A 33 -11.60 -12.30 14.97
N ALA A 34 -10.88 -13.20 15.66
CA ALA A 34 -9.57 -13.65 15.21
C ALA A 34 -9.66 -14.21 13.78
N GLY A 35 -8.75 -13.78 12.91
CA GLY A 35 -8.76 -14.10 11.48
C GLY A 35 -9.52 -13.12 10.59
N GLU A 36 -10.31 -12.19 11.14
CA GLU A 36 -10.93 -11.13 10.34
C GLU A 36 -9.88 -10.13 9.83
N GLU A 37 -9.96 -9.80 8.53
CA GLU A 37 -9.16 -8.75 7.91
C GLU A 37 -9.81 -7.37 8.07
N TRP A 38 -9.00 -6.36 8.33
CA TRP A 38 -9.42 -4.97 8.33
C TRP A 38 -8.35 -4.06 7.72
N LEU A 39 -8.78 -2.88 7.27
CA LEU A 39 -7.90 -1.87 6.69
C LEU A 39 -7.59 -0.80 7.74
N ASP A 40 -6.31 -0.62 8.03
CA ASP A 40 -5.80 0.44 8.87
C ASP A 40 -5.30 1.60 8.01
N THR A 41 -5.90 2.79 8.16
CA THR A 41 -5.54 3.94 7.33
C THR A 41 -4.17 4.49 7.73
N ILE A 42 -3.25 4.52 6.79
CA ILE A 42 -1.91 5.09 6.97
C ILE A 42 -1.87 6.56 6.60
N GLY A 43 -2.57 6.94 5.52
CA GLY A 43 -2.52 8.32 5.06
C GLY A 43 -3.49 8.64 3.93
N TYR A 44 -3.77 9.93 3.83
CA TYR A 44 -4.65 10.52 2.82
C TYR A 44 -3.83 11.42 1.89
N TYR A 45 -4.03 11.26 0.58
CA TYR A 45 -3.19 11.88 -0.44
C TYR A 45 -4.06 12.49 -1.56
N PRO A 46 -4.00 13.80 -1.80
CA PRO A 46 -4.75 14.45 -2.88
C PRO A 46 -4.41 13.93 -4.28
N LYS A 47 -3.20 13.38 -4.48
CA LYS A 47 -2.71 12.89 -5.78
C LYS A 47 -2.03 11.53 -5.65
N ILE A 48 -2.17 10.69 -6.68
CA ILE A 48 -1.61 9.33 -6.68
C ILE A 48 -0.09 9.30 -6.55
N ASN A 49 0.63 10.26 -7.15
CA ASN A 49 2.09 10.33 -7.03
C ASN A 49 2.54 10.65 -5.60
N GLN A 50 1.75 11.42 -4.84
CA GLN A 50 2.03 11.69 -3.43
C GLN A 50 1.81 10.43 -2.58
N LEU A 51 0.77 9.64 -2.90
CA LEU A 51 0.54 8.35 -2.26
C LEU A 51 1.70 7.39 -2.50
N ILE A 52 2.15 7.25 -3.77
CA ILE A 52 3.27 6.37 -4.12
C ILE A 52 4.53 6.77 -3.33
N SER A 53 4.85 8.08 -3.27
CA SER A 53 5.95 8.57 -2.44
C SER A 53 5.75 8.24 -0.95
N GLY A 54 4.53 8.37 -0.43
CA GLY A 54 4.20 8.00 0.96
C GLY A 54 4.41 6.52 1.26
N LEU A 55 3.97 5.64 0.35
CA LEU A 55 4.16 4.19 0.45
C LEU A 55 5.66 3.82 0.45
N VAL A 56 6.44 4.41 -0.46
CA VAL A 56 7.90 4.22 -0.50
C VAL A 56 8.55 4.66 0.81
N HIS A 57 8.21 5.85 1.31
CA HIS A 57 8.76 6.35 2.57
C HIS A 57 8.43 5.43 3.75
N TYR A 58 7.19 4.92 3.81
CA TYR A 58 6.78 3.99 4.85
C TYR A 58 7.56 2.67 4.76
N GLN A 59 7.69 2.11 3.55
CA GLN A 59 8.42 0.87 3.32
C GLN A 59 9.89 1.00 3.76
N ILE A 60 10.53 2.15 3.47
CA ILE A 60 11.91 2.41 3.88
C ILE A 60 12.04 2.55 5.39
N GLN A 61 11.13 3.27 6.05
CA GLN A 61 11.18 3.46 7.51
C GLN A 61 10.91 2.20 8.31
N THR A 62 10.15 1.25 7.74
CA THR A 62 9.71 0.04 8.44
C THR A 62 10.47 -1.23 8.02
N SER A 63 11.26 -1.16 6.95
CA SER A 63 12.14 -2.25 6.53
C SER A 63 13.47 -2.20 7.30
N PRO A 64 14.03 -3.35 7.70
CA PRO A 64 15.37 -3.42 8.28
C PRO A 64 16.42 -3.22 7.17
N LEU A 65 16.55 -1.99 6.68
CA LEU A 65 17.51 -1.61 5.65
C LEU A 65 18.82 -1.17 6.31
N ASN A 66 19.92 -1.83 5.96
CA ASN A 66 21.25 -1.56 6.49
C ASN A 66 22.13 -0.79 5.49
N SER A 67 21.64 -0.54 4.27
CA SER A 67 22.39 0.20 3.26
C SER A 67 21.49 0.94 2.24
N LEU A 68 22.07 1.94 1.58
CA LEU A 68 21.41 2.66 0.48
C LEU A 68 21.13 1.76 -0.74
N THR A 69 21.94 0.72 -0.94
CA THR A 69 21.72 -0.27 -2.01
C THR A 69 20.50 -1.12 -1.72
N GLU A 70 20.32 -1.57 -0.47
CA GLU A 70 19.10 -2.27 -0.05
C GLU A 70 17.87 -1.37 -0.17
N MET A 71 18.00 -0.08 0.15
CA MET A 71 16.93 0.89 -0.05
C MET A 71 16.54 1.04 -1.53
N ALA A 72 17.52 1.13 -2.43
CA ALA A 72 17.26 1.21 -3.87
C ALA A 72 16.58 -0.06 -4.41
N ALA A 73 17.03 -1.24 -3.97
CA ALA A 73 16.42 -2.52 -4.34
C ALA A 73 14.98 -2.63 -3.85
N GLU A 74 14.68 -2.13 -2.66
CA GLU A 74 13.31 -2.13 -2.11
C GLU A 74 12.38 -1.18 -2.87
N ILE A 75 12.88 0.00 -3.28
CA ILE A 75 12.14 0.94 -4.14
C ILE A 75 11.82 0.31 -5.50
N GLU A 76 12.81 -0.35 -6.13
CA GLU A 76 12.66 -0.99 -7.42
C GLU A 76 11.63 -2.14 -7.35
N LYS A 77 11.75 -3.01 -6.34
CA LYS A 77 10.78 -4.07 -6.08
C LYS A 77 9.36 -3.54 -5.91
N LEU A 78 9.19 -2.48 -5.10
CA LEU A 78 7.89 -1.86 -4.88
C LEU A 78 7.30 -1.29 -6.18
N SER A 79 8.14 -0.73 -7.04
CA SER A 79 7.73 -0.20 -8.35
C SER A 79 7.13 -1.30 -9.24
N PHE A 80 7.78 -2.48 -9.31
CA PHE A 80 7.24 -3.63 -10.04
C PHE A 80 5.91 -4.13 -9.49
N ILE A 81 5.78 -4.23 -8.16
CA ILE A 81 4.54 -4.66 -7.50
C ILE A 81 3.40 -3.68 -7.81
N CYS A 82 3.68 -2.39 -7.74
CA CYS A 82 2.68 -1.36 -8.06
C CYS A 82 2.24 -1.48 -9.52
N GLU A 83 3.18 -1.58 -10.47
CA GLU A 83 2.84 -1.75 -11.89
C GLU A 83 1.94 -2.96 -12.15
N ASP A 84 2.25 -4.10 -11.54
CA ASP A 84 1.45 -5.31 -11.68
C ASP A 84 0.03 -5.12 -11.12
N ALA A 85 -0.06 -4.55 -9.92
CA ALA A 85 -1.34 -4.22 -9.28
C ALA A 85 -2.18 -3.30 -10.17
N PHE A 86 -1.61 -2.23 -10.74
CA PHE A 86 -2.34 -1.32 -11.62
C PHE A 86 -2.76 -1.98 -12.94
N LYS A 87 -1.94 -2.87 -13.51
CA LYS A 87 -2.30 -3.65 -14.71
C LYS A 87 -3.46 -4.63 -14.45
N ALA A 88 -3.55 -5.16 -13.23
CA ALA A 88 -4.61 -6.07 -12.82
C ALA A 88 -5.99 -5.40 -12.70
N VAL A 89 -6.05 -4.07 -12.55
CA VAL A 89 -7.31 -3.29 -12.49
C VAL A 89 -7.92 -3.09 -13.89
N LYS A 90 -7.91 -4.09 -14.78
CA LYS A 90 -8.53 -3.94 -16.12
C LYS A 90 -9.98 -3.48 -15.98
N ASN A 91 -10.27 -2.38 -16.69
CA ASN A 91 -11.57 -1.72 -16.81
C ASN A 91 -12.66 -2.70 -17.28
N ASP A 92 -13.65 -2.96 -16.41
CA ASP A 92 -15.03 -3.24 -16.81
C ASP A 92 -15.82 -1.92 -16.87
#